data_AF-A0A6V8E1C5-F1
#
_entry.id   AF-A0A6V8E1C5-F1
#
_cell.length_a   1.000
_cell.length_b   1.000
_cell.length_c   1.000
_cell.angle_alpha   90.00
_cell.angle_beta   90.00
_cell.angle_gamma   90.00
#
_symmetry.space_group_name_H-M   'P 1'
#
loop_
_entity.id
_entity.type
_entity.pdbx_description
1 polymer ?
#
loop_
_entity_poly.entity_id
_entity_poly.type
_entity_poly.pdbx_seq_one_letter_code
_entity_poly.pdbx_strand_id
1 'polypeptide(L)'
;MGLFPTNWLFWPFGLLLIPTMPRMDARPWPDRASLGYTALSVPLVLGGTGAIMMIAGMSLTPEYLASSTMPLISTPPLFLSLLAEGFLSNDAFIRLLWAHPWVHAGGMLLLFAWISILPIPTFPGGRLLIARMGLFDARSSSTQTLILVTMLFCAYVFGVFDQFSLWYLVFALLLPLVFFFGNDLRVPLILDETEGLTEADHSRMGLLVLLVFLLLLPAAQPVLHESTWDDPLNHRLPSPEPATLQDDGTWLSSTEVRINNPSALMKPYAVTAYLETPGQGWTVTWDCDGEDTYDIDGQGCGADLLPQRTAFFWMNLTWTGPEQPTMANLSYVVNLDGVYEVEEVRVRPALAVVPAGHWYDVSVGPYMHRCIELNGTLMDSTRLNISVGDSSINDLQTQLVTPVGGPEAVSNL
;
A
#
# COMPACT_ATOMS: atom_id res chain seq x y z
N MET A 1 -43.71 19.23 4.10
CA MET A 1 -42.97 19.99 5.13
C MET A 1 -41.50 19.75 4.91
N GLY A 2 -40.73 20.77 4.57
CA GLY A 2 -39.26 20.69 4.54
C GLY A 2 -38.75 20.87 5.96
N LEU A 3 -37.99 19.90 6.47
CA LEU A 3 -37.43 19.93 7.82
C LEU A 3 -36.33 20.99 8.01
N PHE A 4 -35.87 21.65 6.94
CA PHE A 4 -34.77 22.61 6.99
C PHE A 4 -35.06 23.90 6.19
N PRO A 5 -34.62 25.06 6.71
CA PRO A 5 -34.85 26.35 6.06
C PRO A 5 -33.92 26.57 4.85
N THR A 6 -34.34 27.39 3.86
CA THR A 6 -33.67 27.63 2.57
C THR A 6 -32.21 28.11 2.69
N ASN A 7 -31.85 28.70 3.82
CA ASN A 7 -30.51 29.16 4.19
C ASN A 7 -29.57 28.01 4.62
N TRP A 8 -30.05 26.76 4.74
CA TRP A 8 -29.24 25.55 4.92
C TRP A 8 -28.92 24.85 3.60
N LEU A 9 -28.98 25.58 2.47
CA LEU A 9 -28.56 25.11 1.15
C LEU A 9 -27.04 24.86 1.03
N PHE A 10 -26.30 24.92 2.14
CA PHE A 10 -24.89 24.57 2.16
C PHE A 10 -24.73 23.11 2.62
N TRP A 11 -23.60 22.53 2.20
CA TRP A 11 -23.23 21.15 2.45
C TRP A 11 -23.35 20.75 3.93
N PRO A 12 -23.80 19.52 4.26
CA PRO A 12 -24.22 18.44 3.34
C PRO A 12 -25.70 18.50 2.94
N PHE A 13 -26.51 19.39 3.52
CA PHE A 13 -27.97 19.36 3.42
C PHE A 13 -28.54 19.96 2.13
N GLY A 14 -27.73 20.73 1.39
CA GLY A 14 -28.10 21.25 0.07
C GLY A 14 -28.52 20.14 -0.90
N LEU A 15 -27.86 18.97 -0.86
CA LEU A 15 -28.21 17.80 -1.68
C LEU A 15 -29.55 17.14 -1.31
N LEU A 16 -29.91 17.17 -0.02
CA LEU A 16 -31.19 16.67 0.48
C LEU A 16 -32.36 17.58 0.05
N LEU A 17 -32.06 18.82 -0.38
CA LEU A 17 -33.04 19.81 -0.79
C LEU A 17 -33.14 19.99 -2.31
N ILE A 18 -32.24 19.39 -3.12
CA ILE A 18 -32.31 19.44 -4.61
C ILE A 18 -33.64 18.86 -5.14
N PRO A 19 -34.21 17.77 -4.58
CA PRO A 19 -35.55 17.32 -4.98
C PRO A 19 -36.67 18.35 -4.71
N THR A 20 -36.40 19.37 -3.87
CA THR A 20 -37.44 20.25 -3.30
C THR A 20 -37.41 21.69 -3.80
N MET A 21 -36.41 22.12 -4.58
CA MET A 21 -36.33 23.48 -5.12
C MET A 21 -36.47 23.54 -6.63
N PRO A 22 -36.98 24.66 -7.15
CA PRO A 22 -38.37 24.77 -7.60
C PRO A 22 -38.75 23.54 -8.45
N ARG A 23 -39.68 22.72 -7.96
CA ARG A 23 -40.17 21.46 -8.55
C ARG A 23 -39.93 21.38 -10.07
N MET A 24 -38.76 20.90 -10.49
CA MET A 24 -38.48 20.60 -11.91
C MET A 24 -39.51 19.59 -12.44
N ASP A 25 -40.00 18.77 -11.53
CA ASP A 25 -41.13 17.85 -11.65
C ASP A 25 -42.44 18.57 -12.03
N ALA A 26 -42.71 19.78 -11.54
CA ALA A 26 -43.90 20.57 -11.88
C ALA A 26 -43.76 21.37 -13.19
N ARG A 27 -42.60 21.32 -13.84
CA ARG A 27 -42.41 21.94 -15.16
C ARG A 27 -43.14 21.10 -16.22
N PRO A 28 -43.95 21.71 -17.10
CA PRO A 28 -44.47 21.00 -18.26
C PRO A 28 -43.32 20.69 -19.23
N TRP A 29 -43.23 19.43 -19.64
CA TRP A 29 -42.29 18.94 -20.64
C TRP A 29 -43.03 18.75 -21.97
N PRO A 30 -42.47 19.24 -23.09
CA PRO A 30 -43.16 19.12 -24.38
C PRO A 30 -43.39 17.67 -24.78
N ASP A 31 -42.37 16.82 -24.62
CA ASP A 31 -42.30 15.45 -25.12
C ASP A 31 -41.43 14.57 -24.21
N ARG A 32 -41.49 13.25 -24.38
CA ARG A 32 -40.66 12.31 -23.61
C ARG A 32 -39.18 12.41 -23.92
N ALA A 33 -38.80 12.80 -25.14
CA ALA A 33 -37.39 12.88 -25.52
C ALA A 33 -36.69 14.07 -24.85
N SER A 34 -37.33 15.25 -24.82
CA SER A 34 -36.80 16.39 -24.07
C SER A 34 -36.67 16.12 -22.57
N LEU A 35 -37.64 15.42 -21.96
CA LEU A 35 -37.53 14.97 -20.56
C LEU A 35 -36.31 14.07 -20.36
N GLY A 36 -36.11 13.09 -21.23
CA GLY A 36 -35.00 12.13 -21.15
C GLY A 36 -33.64 12.80 -21.32
N TYR A 37 -33.43 13.60 -22.36
CA TYR A 37 -32.13 14.24 -22.63
C TYR A 37 -31.76 15.30 -21.60
N THR A 38 -32.72 16.07 -21.10
CA THR A 38 -32.46 17.06 -20.04
C THR A 38 -32.21 16.39 -18.68
N ALA A 39 -32.83 15.24 -18.41
CA ALA A 39 -32.47 14.44 -17.26
C ALA A 39 -31.05 13.89 -17.41
N LEU A 40 -30.68 13.39 -18.59
CA LEU A 40 -29.36 12.81 -18.85
C LEU A 40 -28.21 13.83 -18.79
N SER A 41 -28.46 15.11 -19.09
CA SER A 41 -27.40 16.12 -19.04
C SER A 41 -26.81 16.31 -17.65
N VAL A 42 -27.60 16.08 -16.58
CA VAL A 42 -27.14 16.23 -15.19
C VAL A 42 -26.02 15.23 -14.85
N PRO A 43 -26.21 13.90 -14.94
CA PRO A 43 -25.16 12.93 -14.66
C PRO A 43 -23.99 13.05 -15.64
N LEU A 44 -24.21 13.44 -16.90
CA LEU A 44 -23.12 13.63 -17.87
C LEU A 44 -22.20 14.80 -17.49
N VAL A 45 -22.76 15.95 -17.11
CA VAL A 45 -21.97 17.11 -16.69
C VAL A 45 -21.27 16.84 -15.37
N LEU A 46 -21.96 16.25 -14.38
CA LEU A 46 -21.36 15.90 -13.09
C LEU A 46 -20.25 14.84 -13.26
N GLY A 47 -20.49 13.81 -14.06
CA GLY A 47 -19.52 12.75 -14.31
C GLY A 47 -18.29 13.26 -15.08
N GLY A 48 -18.53 14.04 -16.14
CA GLY A 48 -17.46 14.61 -16.95
C GLY A 48 -16.60 15.63 -16.18
N THR A 49 -17.23 16.57 -15.48
CA THR A 49 -16.49 17.54 -14.65
C THR A 49 -15.80 16.89 -13.47
N GLY A 50 -16.44 15.89 -12.84
CA GLY A 50 -15.86 15.11 -11.75
C GLY A 50 -14.60 14.37 -12.19
N ALA A 51 -14.61 13.72 -13.35
CA ALA A 51 -13.44 13.02 -13.89
C ALA A 51 -12.29 13.99 -14.19
N ILE A 52 -12.58 15.15 -14.81
CA ILE A 52 -11.57 16.17 -15.10
C ILE A 52 -10.96 16.73 -13.80
N MET A 53 -11.78 17.09 -12.82
CA MET A 53 -11.29 17.59 -11.52
C MET A 53 -10.46 16.54 -10.79
N MET A 54 -10.86 15.26 -10.86
CA MET A 54 -10.12 14.19 -10.21
C MET A 54 -8.75 13.98 -10.83
N ILE A 55 -8.67 13.89 -12.17
CA ILE A 55 -7.40 13.73 -12.89
C ILE A 55 -6.50 14.96 -12.69
N ALA A 56 -7.05 16.17 -12.82
CA ALA A 56 -6.31 17.40 -12.55
C ALA A 56 -5.82 17.45 -11.10
N GLY A 57 -6.65 17.06 -10.13
CA GLY A 57 -6.28 16.94 -8.73
C GLY A 57 -5.10 16.00 -8.51
N MET A 58 -5.13 14.81 -9.10
CA MET A 58 -4.03 13.83 -9.00
C MET A 58 -2.73 14.29 -9.71
N SER A 59 -2.83 15.16 -10.71
CA SER A 59 -1.65 15.76 -11.34
C SER A 59 -1.01 16.85 -10.49
N LEU A 60 -1.82 17.53 -9.65
CA LEU A 60 -1.38 18.58 -8.75
C LEU A 60 -0.94 18.04 -7.39
N THR A 61 -1.17 16.76 -7.09
CA THR A 61 -0.70 16.16 -5.84
C THR A 61 0.80 15.96 -5.88
N PRO A 62 1.52 16.40 -4.83
CA PRO A 62 2.93 16.12 -4.71
C PRO A 62 3.15 14.61 -4.45
N GLU A 63 4.35 14.14 -4.76
CA GLU A 63 4.75 12.75 -4.53
C GLU A 63 4.99 12.45 -3.04
N TYR A 64 5.15 13.49 -2.22
CA TYR A 64 5.20 13.35 -0.77
C TYR A 64 4.57 14.56 -0.08
N LEU A 65 4.00 14.33 1.11
CA LEU A 65 3.58 15.38 2.01
C LEU A 65 4.04 14.99 3.43
N ALA A 66 4.79 15.88 4.09
CA ALA A 66 5.08 15.72 5.51
C ALA A 66 3.80 16.06 6.30
N SER A 67 3.05 15.04 6.69
CA SER A 67 1.81 15.18 7.47
C SER A 67 1.88 14.28 8.69
N SER A 68 1.43 14.81 9.83
CA SER A 68 1.36 14.10 11.10
C SER A 68 -0.05 13.54 11.39
N THR A 69 -0.93 13.53 10.39
CA THR A 69 -2.33 13.10 10.57
C THR A 69 -2.76 12.11 9.51
N MET A 70 -3.56 11.13 9.94
CA MET A 70 -4.14 10.09 9.09
C MET A 70 -4.86 10.69 7.87
N PRO A 71 -4.47 10.31 6.64
CA PRO A 71 -5.11 10.80 5.44
C PRO A 71 -6.50 10.18 5.25
N LEU A 72 -7.33 10.94 4.55
CA LEU A 72 -8.62 10.49 4.06
C LEU A 72 -8.48 10.14 2.59
N ILE A 73 -8.68 8.88 2.21
CA ILE A 73 -8.58 8.43 0.82
C ILE A 73 -9.96 8.53 0.17
N SER A 74 -10.02 9.14 -1.02
CA SER A 74 -11.16 9.00 -1.93
C SER A 74 -10.88 7.93 -2.96
N THR A 75 -11.64 6.83 -2.90
CA THR A 75 -11.47 5.73 -3.84
C THR A 75 -12.10 6.08 -5.19
N PRO A 76 -11.33 6.05 -6.29
CA PRO A 76 -11.90 6.28 -7.61
C PRO A 76 -12.94 5.21 -7.97
N PRO A 77 -13.93 5.54 -8.81
CA PRO A 77 -14.75 4.54 -9.50
C PRO A 77 -13.88 3.55 -10.27
N LEU A 78 -14.36 2.32 -10.44
CA LEU A 78 -13.58 1.20 -10.99
C LEU A 78 -12.90 1.49 -12.32
N PHE A 79 -13.55 2.25 -13.22
CA PHE A 79 -12.92 2.62 -14.49
C PHE A 79 -11.77 3.62 -14.31
N LEU A 80 -11.94 4.59 -13.42
CA LEU A 80 -10.93 5.61 -13.16
C LEU A 80 -9.74 5.05 -12.38
N SER A 81 -9.94 4.03 -11.53
CA SER A 81 -8.82 3.33 -10.90
C SER A 81 -7.94 2.63 -11.93
N LEU A 82 -8.56 1.93 -12.90
CA LEU A 82 -7.84 1.26 -14.00
C LEU A 82 -7.10 2.27 -14.88
N LEU A 83 -7.71 3.42 -15.17
CA LEU A 83 -7.09 4.47 -15.97
C LEU A 83 -5.96 5.19 -15.21
N ALA A 84 -6.12 5.38 -13.89
CA ALA A 84 -5.12 5.98 -13.04
C ALA A 84 -3.84 5.13 -12.96
N GLU A 85 -3.96 3.81 -12.85
CA GLU A 85 -2.82 2.89 -12.85
C GLU A 85 -2.01 2.97 -14.15
N GLY A 86 -2.69 3.14 -15.30
CA GLY A 86 -2.02 3.32 -16.59
C GLY A 86 -1.39 4.69 -16.82
N PHE A 87 -1.94 5.77 -16.23
CA PHE A 87 -1.48 7.14 -16.46
C PHE A 87 -0.55 7.72 -15.39
N LEU A 88 -0.65 7.29 -14.12
CA LEU A 88 0.01 7.94 -12.99
C LEU A 88 1.21 7.19 -12.40
N SER A 89 1.66 6.09 -13.02
CA SER A 89 2.84 5.31 -12.63
C SER A 89 2.84 4.87 -11.14
N ASN A 90 3.97 4.36 -10.63
CA ASN A 90 4.09 3.66 -9.35
C ASN A 90 3.66 4.46 -8.09
N ASP A 91 3.38 5.77 -8.21
CA ASP A 91 3.03 6.65 -7.10
C ASP A 91 1.53 6.99 -7.03
N ALA A 92 0.68 6.34 -7.85
CA ALA A 92 -0.78 6.58 -7.85
C ALA A 92 -1.42 6.39 -6.47
N PHE A 93 -0.93 5.42 -5.69
CA PHE A 93 -1.38 5.19 -4.32
C PHE A 93 -1.06 6.39 -3.41
N ILE A 94 0.19 6.87 -3.41
CA ILE A 94 0.62 7.99 -2.57
C ILE A 94 -0.10 9.29 -2.95
N ARG A 95 -0.32 9.50 -4.25
CA ARG A 95 -1.09 10.64 -4.78
C ARG A 95 -2.56 10.60 -4.37
N LEU A 96 -3.14 9.42 -4.11
CA LEU A 96 -4.50 9.27 -3.58
C LEU A 96 -4.57 9.46 -2.06
N LEU A 97 -3.50 9.13 -1.32
CA LEU A 97 -3.42 9.38 0.11
C LEU A 97 -3.33 10.88 0.42
N TRP A 98 -2.45 11.59 -0.27
CA TRP A 98 -2.27 13.03 -0.09
C TRP A 98 -3.01 13.82 -1.16
N ALA A 99 -4.21 13.35 -1.47
CA ALA A 99 -5.05 13.85 -2.53
C ALA A 99 -5.34 15.36 -2.40
N HIS A 100 -5.14 16.11 -3.49
CA HIS A 100 -5.51 17.51 -3.57
C HIS A 100 -7.04 17.62 -3.38
N PRO A 101 -7.58 18.69 -2.77
CA PRO A 101 -9.02 18.82 -2.55
C PRO A 101 -9.90 18.63 -3.81
N TRP A 102 -9.33 18.85 -5.00
CA TRP A 102 -9.99 18.57 -6.28
C TRP A 102 -10.24 17.09 -6.55
N VAL A 103 -9.38 16.20 -6.05
CA VAL A 103 -9.58 14.75 -6.13
C VAL A 103 -10.83 14.35 -5.34
N HIS A 104 -10.96 14.85 -4.11
CA HIS A 104 -12.14 14.60 -3.28
C HIS A 104 -13.41 15.23 -3.87
N ALA A 105 -13.32 16.47 -4.37
CA ALA A 105 -14.44 17.13 -5.04
C ALA A 105 -14.87 16.36 -6.31
N GLY A 106 -13.90 15.92 -7.12
CA GLY A 106 -14.13 15.11 -8.31
C GLY A 106 -14.78 13.76 -7.98
N GLY A 107 -14.25 13.04 -6.99
CA GLY A 107 -14.81 11.79 -6.48
C GLY A 107 -16.27 11.94 -6.03
N MET A 108 -16.60 13.02 -5.31
CA MET A 108 -17.97 13.31 -4.89
C MET A 108 -18.89 13.64 -6.08
N LEU A 109 -18.43 14.40 -7.07
CA LEU A 109 -19.21 14.68 -8.29
C LEU A 109 -19.51 13.41 -9.09
N LEU A 110 -18.54 12.48 -9.18
CA LEU A 110 -18.71 11.18 -9.82
C LEU A 110 -19.73 10.32 -9.07
N LEU A 111 -19.66 10.29 -7.73
CA LEU A 111 -20.64 9.62 -6.89
C LEU A 111 -22.05 10.20 -7.09
N PHE A 112 -22.19 11.53 -7.14
CA PHE A 112 -23.49 12.17 -7.38
C PHE A 112 -24.02 11.95 -8.79
N ALA A 113 -23.14 11.93 -9.79
CA ALA A 113 -23.52 11.55 -11.15
C ALA A 113 -24.13 10.14 -11.15
N TRP A 114 -23.48 9.18 -10.49
CA TRP A 114 -23.98 7.80 -10.39
C TRP A 114 -25.29 7.71 -9.61
N ILE A 115 -25.38 8.31 -8.41
CA ILE A 115 -26.61 8.30 -7.60
C ILE A 115 -27.78 8.95 -8.36
N SER A 116 -27.54 10.01 -9.13
CA SER A 116 -28.58 10.73 -9.87
C SER A 116 -29.22 9.90 -10.98
N ILE A 117 -28.54 8.85 -11.46
CA ILE A 117 -29.05 7.96 -12.51
C ILE A 117 -29.92 6.82 -11.97
N LEU A 118 -29.94 6.61 -10.66
CA LEU A 118 -30.80 5.62 -10.04
C LEU A 118 -32.27 5.92 -10.39
N PRO A 119 -33.09 4.89 -10.66
CA PRO A 119 -34.48 5.03 -11.11
C PRO A 119 -35.41 5.45 -9.96
N ILE A 120 -35.12 6.60 -9.35
CA ILE A 120 -35.76 7.08 -8.13
C ILE A 120 -36.67 8.25 -8.49
N PRO A 121 -37.89 8.32 -7.92
CA PRO A 121 -38.77 9.46 -8.13
C PRO A 121 -38.05 10.77 -7.84
N THR A 122 -38.35 11.83 -8.62
CA THR A 122 -37.72 13.18 -8.53
C THR A 122 -36.28 13.27 -9.04
N PHE A 123 -35.56 12.15 -9.16
CA PHE A 123 -34.19 12.12 -9.67
C PHE A 123 -34.18 12.07 -11.19
N PRO A 124 -33.06 12.50 -11.83
CA PRO A 124 -32.85 12.34 -13.26
C PRO A 124 -33.09 10.91 -13.75
N GLY A 125 -32.62 9.90 -13.03
CA GLY A 125 -32.84 8.49 -13.35
C GLY A 125 -34.32 8.07 -13.35
N GLY A 126 -35.13 8.61 -12.43
CA GLY A 126 -36.58 8.40 -12.45
C GLY A 126 -37.26 9.03 -13.65
N ARG A 127 -36.81 10.23 -14.08
CA ARG A 127 -37.31 10.87 -15.31
C ARG A 127 -36.87 10.13 -16.57
N LEU A 128 -35.67 9.56 -16.56
CA LEU A 128 -35.19 8.68 -17.64
C LEU A 128 -36.01 7.40 -17.75
N LEU A 129 -36.40 6.81 -16.61
CA LEU A 129 -37.31 5.66 -16.58
C LEU A 129 -38.66 6.02 -17.22
N ILE A 130 -39.24 7.16 -16.83
CA ILE A 130 -40.51 7.66 -17.37
C ILE A 130 -40.41 7.98 -18.86
N ALA A 131 -39.32 8.61 -19.30
CA ALA A 131 -39.10 8.85 -20.72
C ALA A 131 -39.12 7.54 -21.51
N ARG A 132 -38.40 6.50 -21.03
CA ARG A 132 -38.24 5.23 -21.74
C ARG A 132 -39.45 4.29 -21.68
N MET A 133 -40.12 4.18 -20.55
CA MET A 133 -41.24 3.24 -20.33
C MET A 133 -42.61 3.92 -20.47
N GLY A 134 -42.68 5.25 -20.36
CA GLY A 134 -43.94 5.99 -20.23
C GLY A 134 -44.37 6.15 -18.77
N LEU A 135 -45.21 7.16 -18.51
CA LEU A 135 -45.59 7.57 -17.16
C LEU A 135 -46.34 6.47 -16.41
N PHE A 136 -47.32 5.83 -17.05
CA PHE A 136 -48.17 4.82 -16.39
C PHE A 136 -47.41 3.55 -16.04
N ASP A 137 -46.54 3.07 -16.92
CA ASP A 137 -45.78 1.85 -16.70
C ASP A 137 -44.65 2.07 -15.70
N ALA A 138 -43.94 3.20 -15.79
CA ALA A 138 -42.89 3.56 -14.84
C ALA A 138 -43.42 3.79 -13.42
N ARG A 139 -44.64 4.34 -13.27
CA ARG A 139 -45.30 4.61 -11.98
C ARG A 139 -46.23 3.50 -11.51
N SER A 140 -46.25 2.36 -12.20
CA SER A 140 -47.06 1.23 -11.79
C SER A 140 -46.54 0.64 -10.47
N SER A 141 -47.46 0.11 -9.66
CA SER A 141 -47.13 -0.52 -8.38
C SER A 141 -46.10 -1.66 -8.54
N SER A 142 -46.16 -2.40 -9.66
CA SER A 142 -45.21 -3.48 -9.95
C SER A 142 -43.78 -2.95 -10.16
N THR A 143 -43.61 -1.92 -11.01
CA THR A 143 -42.30 -1.30 -11.27
C THR A 143 -41.72 -0.67 -10.01
N GLN A 144 -42.54 0.03 -9.22
CA GLN A 144 -42.08 0.66 -7.97
C GLN A 144 -41.72 -0.36 -6.90
N THR A 145 -42.44 -1.48 -6.81
CA THR A 145 -42.07 -2.60 -5.92
C THR A 145 -40.75 -3.23 -6.37
N LEU A 146 -40.53 -3.41 -7.68
CA LEU A 146 -39.27 -3.91 -8.21
C LEU A 146 -38.10 -2.97 -7.86
N ILE A 147 -38.25 -1.67 -8.09
CA ILE A 147 -37.24 -0.65 -7.74
C ILE A 147 -36.92 -0.71 -6.25
N LEU A 148 -37.93 -0.79 -5.39
CA LEU A 148 -37.74 -0.88 -3.94
C LEU A 148 -36.95 -2.14 -3.54
N VAL A 149 -37.32 -3.31 -4.08
CA VAL A 149 -36.62 -4.57 -3.79
C VAL A 149 -35.18 -4.54 -4.30
N THR A 150 -34.95 -4.06 -5.52
CA THR A 150 -33.60 -3.90 -6.07
C THR A 150 -32.76 -2.95 -5.22
N MET A 151 -33.37 -1.86 -4.75
CA MET A 151 -32.71 -0.91 -3.88
C MET A 151 -32.35 -1.52 -2.52
N LEU A 152 -33.25 -2.28 -1.89
CA LEU A 152 -32.93 -3.01 -0.65
C LEU A 152 -31.81 -4.04 -0.85
N PHE A 153 -31.80 -4.73 -1.99
CA PHE A 153 -30.71 -5.63 -2.36
C PHE A 153 -29.37 -4.87 -2.51
N CYS A 154 -29.37 -3.72 -3.19
CA CYS A 154 -28.18 -2.86 -3.26
C CYS A 154 -27.73 -2.39 -1.86
N ALA A 155 -28.66 -2.00 -0.98
CA ALA A 155 -28.32 -1.60 0.38
C ALA A 155 -27.58 -2.72 1.14
N TYR A 156 -28.01 -3.96 0.94
CA TYR A 156 -27.34 -5.14 1.49
C TYR A 156 -25.93 -5.34 0.87
N VAL A 157 -25.81 -5.31 -0.47
CA VAL A 157 -24.52 -5.47 -1.17
C VAL A 157 -23.50 -4.39 -0.79
N PHE A 158 -23.95 -3.16 -0.58
CA PHE A 158 -23.11 -2.03 -0.17
C PHE A 158 -22.85 -1.97 1.34
N GLY A 159 -23.29 -2.98 2.13
CA GLY A 159 -22.99 -3.06 3.56
C GLY A 159 -23.60 -1.92 4.38
N VAL A 160 -24.74 -1.35 3.95
CA VAL A 160 -25.39 -0.20 4.61
C VAL A 160 -25.71 -0.47 6.08
N PHE A 161 -25.92 -1.74 6.43
CA PHE A 161 -26.36 -2.17 7.75
C PHE A 161 -25.22 -2.62 8.67
N ASP A 162 -23.99 -2.74 8.17
CA ASP A 162 -22.86 -3.27 8.94
C ASP A 162 -22.17 -2.17 9.76
N GLN A 163 -21.94 -1.01 9.15
CA GLN A 163 -21.26 0.13 9.77
C GLN A 163 -21.83 1.46 9.27
N PHE A 164 -21.65 2.54 10.05
CA PHE A 164 -22.06 3.88 9.64
C PHE A 164 -21.21 4.34 8.45
N SER A 165 -21.76 4.20 7.24
CA SER A 165 -21.13 4.60 5.98
C SER A 165 -21.90 5.73 5.31
N LEU A 166 -21.29 6.36 4.30
CA LEU A 166 -21.97 7.36 3.46
C LEU A 166 -23.28 6.80 2.87
N TRP A 167 -23.30 5.50 2.56
CA TRP A 167 -24.49 4.85 2.00
C TRP A 167 -25.68 4.87 2.95
N TYR A 168 -25.48 4.84 4.27
CA TYR A 168 -26.57 4.98 5.22
C TYR A 168 -27.36 6.28 4.98
N LEU A 169 -26.66 7.40 4.80
CA LEU A 169 -27.28 8.70 4.52
C LEU A 169 -27.98 8.73 3.16
N VAL A 170 -27.37 8.11 2.15
CA VAL A 170 -27.95 7.99 0.81
C VAL A 170 -29.26 7.19 0.88
N PHE A 171 -29.23 5.96 1.42
CA PHE A 171 -30.40 5.10 1.49
C PHE A 171 -31.52 5.67 2.39
N ALA A 172 -31.17 6.36 3.48
CA ALA A 172 -32.13 7.07 4.33
C ALA A 172 -32.91 8.15 3.57
N LEU A 173 -32.31 8.78 2.55
CA LEU A 173 -33.01 9.71 1.66
C LEU A 173 -33.84 8.96 0.60
N LEU A 174 -33.21 8.02 -0.09
CA LEU A 174 -33.78 7.39 -1.28
C LEU A 174 -35.04 6.56 -0.97
N LEU A 175 -35.08 5.86 0.18
CA LEU A 175 -36.19 4.97 0.54
C LEU A 175 -37.52 5.72 0.71
N PRO A 176 -37.60 6.83 1.48
CA PRO A 176 -38.79 7.67 1.53
C PRO A 176 -39.23 8.19 0.16
N LEU A 177 -38.30 8.55 -0.73
CA LEU A 177 -38.64 9.07 -2.06
C LEU A 177 -39.36 8.01 -2.90
N VAL A 178 -38.86 6.78 -2.92
CA VAL A 178 -39.53 5.65 -3.59
C VAL A 178 -40.88 5.36 -2.94
N PHE A 179 -40.95 5.35 -1.61
CA PHE A 179 -42.17 5.00 -0.89
C PHE A 179 -43.30 6.04 -1.06
N PHE A 180 -43.01 7.33 -0.91
CA PHE A 180 -44.02 8.38 -0.95
C PHE A 180 -44.32 8.91 -2.35
N PHE A 181 -43.30 8.99 -3.23
CA PHE A 181 -43.45 9.57 -4.56
C PHE A 181 -43.39 8.53 -5.69
N GLY A 182 -43.21 7.24 -5.38
CA GLY A 182 -43.11 6.16 -6.35
C GLY A 182 -44.32 6.07 -7.29
N ASN A 183 -45.52 6.14 -6.72
CA ASN A 183 -46.78 5.98 -7.45
C ASN A 183 -47.48 7.31 -7.80
N ASP A 184 -46.80 8.46 -7.66
CA ASP A 184 -47.41 9.74 -7.98
C ASP A 184 -47.45 9.97 -9.51
N LEU A 185 -48.66 9.89 -10.08
CA LEU A 185 -48.93 10.11 -11.51
C LEU A 185 -49.00 11.59 -11.89
N ARG A 186 -49.03 12.51 -10.93
CA ARG A 186 -49.14 13.95 -11.23
C ARG A 186 -47.83 14.52 -11.76
N VAL A 187 -46.74 13.76 -11.70
CA VAL A 187 -45.40 14.29 -11.87
C VAL A 187 -44.43 13.28 -12.49
N PRO A 188 -43.71 13.65 -13.57
CA PRO A 188 -43.70 14.94 -14.27
C PRO A 188 -44.90 15.15 -15.21
N LEU A 189 -45.22 16.41 -15.52
CA LEU A 189 -46.26 16.77 -16.48
C LEU A 189 -45.69 16.75 -17.91
N ILE A 190 -46.15 15.83 -18.75
CA ILE A 190 -45.74 15.70 -20.16
C ILE A 190 -46.92 16.11 -21.04
N LEU A 191 -46.71 17.05 -21.97
CA LEU A 191 -47.75 17.62 -22.82
C LEU A 191 -48.12 16.65 -23.96
N ASP A 192 -47.12 16.05 -24.61
CA ASP A 192 -47.32 14.99 -25.59
C ASP A 192 -46.81 13.64 -25.07
N GLU A 193 -47.63 12.99 -24.24
CA GLU A 193 -47.34 11.66 -23.73
C GLU A 193 -47.59 10.55 -24.79
N THR A 194 -48.28 10.89 -25.88
CA THR A 194 -48.70 9.95 -26.93
C THR A 194 -47.66 9.75 -28.02
N GLU A 195 -46.80 10.75 -28.27
CA GLU A 195 -45.74 10.69 -29.30
C GLU A 195 -44.69 9.59 -29.04
N GLY A 196 -44.57 9.12 -27.79
CA GLY A 196 -43.63 8.05 -27.44
C GLY A 196 -42.16 8.45 -27.65
N LEU A 197 -41.28 7.47 -27.77
CA LEU A 197 -39.86 7.69 -28.13
C LEU A 197 -39.59 7.03 -29.47
N THR A 198 -38.78 7.68 -30.31
CA THR A 198 -38.22 7.03 -31.49
C THR A 198 -37.26 5.91 -31.07
N GLU A 199 -37.12 4.87 -31.90
CA GLU A 199 -36.19 3.76 -31.62
C GLU A 199 -34.73 4.23 -31.50
N ALA A 200 -34.36 5.22 -32.30
CA ALA A 200 -33.03 5.84 -32.25
C ALA A 200 -32.78 6.56 -30.92
N ASP A 201 -33.75 7.31 -30.41
CA ASP A 201 -33.59 8.02 -29.13
C ASP A 201 -33.64 7.04 -27.96
N HIS A 202 -34.50 6.04 -28.01
CA HIS A 202 -34.58 4.99 -27.00
C HIS A 202 -33.24 4.24 -26.85
N SER A 203 -32.62 3.85 -27.97
CA SER A 203 -31.33 3.14 -27.97
C SER A 203 -30.17 4.03 -27.49
N ARG A 204 -30.09 5.28 -27.98
CA ARG A 204 -29.05 6.24 -27.56
C ARG A 204 -29.14 6.56 -26.07
N MET A 205 -30.33 6.85 -25.56
CA MET A 205 -30.54 7.08 -24.12
C MET A 205 -30.16 5.86 -23.30
N GLY A 206 -30.59 4.66 -23.72
CA GLY A 206 -30.25 3.41 -23.04
C GLY A 206 -28.73 3.17 -22.97
N LEU A 207 -28.02 3.39 -24.08
CA LEU A 207 -26.57 3.24 -24.13
C LEU A 207 -25.83 4.24 -23.24
N LEU A 208 -26.25 5.51 -23.25
CA LEU A 208 -25.64 6.53 -22.40
C LEU A 208 -25.89 6.25 -20.91
N VAL A 209 -27.10 5.81 -20.55
CA VAL A 209 -27.40 5.41 -19.16
C VAL A 209 -26.53 4.23 -18.73
N LEU A 210 -26.42 3.21 -19.58
CA LEU A 210 -25.57 2.05 -19.31
C LEU A 210 -24.10 2.45 -19.12
N LEU A 211 -23.57 3.28 -20.02
CA LEU A 211 -22.19 3.75 -19.97
C LEU A 211 -21.92 4.51 -18.67
N VAL A 212 -22.76 5.48 -18.33
CA VAL A 212 -22.60 6.27 -17.10
C VAL A 212 -22.72 5.38 -15.86
N PHE A 213 -23.68 4.46 -15.83
CA PHE A 213 -23.88 3.57 -14.68
C PHE A 213 -22.72 2.59 -14.46
N LEU A 214 -22.12 2.08 -15.54
CA LEU A 214 -20.98 1.16 -15.46
C LEU A 214 -19.66 1.88 -15.18
N LEU A 215 -19.37 2.98 -15.89
CA LEU A 215 -18.08 3.68 -15.74
C LEU A 215 -17.97 4.41 -14.40
N LEU A 216 -19.09 4.90 -13.87
CA LEU A 216 -19.12 5.64 -12.61
C LEU A 216 -19.48 4.77 -11.41
N LEU A 217 -19.45 3.43 -11.56
CA LEU A 217 -19.78 2.53 -10.47
C LEU A 217 -18.89 2.83 -9.25
N PRO A 218 -19.48 3.30 -8.13
CA PRO A 218 -18.72 3.72 -6.97
C PRO A 218 -18.20 2.51 -6.20
N ALA A 219 -17.09 2.69 -5.50
CA ALA A 219 -16.58 1.71 -4.56
C ALA A 219 -17.58 1.49 -3.41
N ALA A 220 -17.48 0.32 -2.75
CA ALA A 220 -18.30 0.02 -1.58
C ALA A 220 -18.09 1.05 -0.46
N GLN A 221 -16.86 1.56 -0.32
CA GLN A 221 -16.51 2.68 0.56
C GLN A 221 -15.83 3.76 -0.29
N PRO A 222 -16.59 4.77 -0.78
CA PRO A 222 -16.06 5.85 -1.61
C PRO A 222 -15.01 6.72 -0.90
N VAL A 223 -15.06 6.71 0.43
CA VAL A 223 -14.13 7.43 1.29
C VAL A 223 -13.76 6.52 2.46
N LEU A 224 -12.47 6.37 2.70
CA LEU A 224 -11.94 5.55 3.79
C LEU A 224 -10.74 6.23 4.46
N HIS A 225 -10.54 5.93 5.74
CA HIS A 225 -9.32 6.30 6.44
C HIS A 225 -8.30 5.20 6.21
N GLU A 226 -7.07 5.58 5.85
CA GLU A 226 -6.00 4.61 5.69
C GLU A 226 -5.34 4.36 7.04
N SER A 227 -5.50 3.18 7.60
CA SER A 227 -4.93 2.87 8.92
C SER A 227 -3.43 2.60 8.85
N THR A 228 -2.93 2.11 7.71
CA THR A 228 -1.52 1.73 7.54
C THR A 228 -0.62 2.89 7.09
N TRP A 229 -1.15 4.13 7.11
CA TRP A 229 -0.45 5.31 6.62
C TRP A 229 0.86 5.61 7.39
N ASP A 230 0.93 5.22 8.66
CA ASP A 230 2.07 5.44 9.56
C ASP A 230 2.65 4.10 10.08
N ASP A 231 2.56 3.04 9.28
CA ASP A 231 3.17 1.76 9.65
C ASP A 231 4.69 1.91 9.88
N PRO A 232 5.28 1.16 10.81
CA PRO A 232 6.72 1.20 11.04
C PRO A 232 7.49 0.66 9.83
N LEU A 233 8.74 1.10 9.70
CA LEU A 233 9.68 0.53 8.74
C LEU A 233 9.91 -0.95 9.07
N ASN A 234 10.05 -1.77 8.03
CA ASN A 234 10.37 -3.19 8.18
C ASN A 234 11.73 -3.47 7.56
N HIS A 235 12.53 -4.32 8.18
CA HIS A 235 13.85 -4.70 7.67
C HIS A 235 13.91 -6.21 7.38
N ARG A 236 14.83 -6.61 6.50
CA ARG A 236 15.27 -7.98 6.31
C ARG A 236 16.79 -7.99 6.40
N LEU A 237 17.30 -8.47 7.53
CA LEU A 237 18.72 -8.61 7.82
C LEU A 237 19.11 -10.09 7.73
N PRO A 238 19.51 -10.59 6.55
CA PRO A 238 19.91 -11.98 6.44
C PRO A 238 21.24 -12.25 7.15
N SER A 239 21.44 -13.52 7.52
CA SER A 239 22.74 -14.00 7.97
C SER A 239 23.77 -13.83 6.85
N PRO A 240 25.00 -13.34 7.14
CA PRO A 240 26.01 -13.18 6.12
C PRO A 240 26.29 -14.50 5.40
N GLU A 241 26.43 -14.41 4.07
CA GLU A 241 26.80 -15.58 3.30
C GLU A 241 28.20 -16.08 3.70
N PRO A 242 28.47 -17.39 3.59
CA PRO A 242 29.81 -17.90 3.89
C PRO A 242 30.87 -17.24 3.02
N ALA A 243 31.92 -16.69 3.63
CA ALA A 243 32.96 -15.98 2.90
C ALA A 243 33.72 -16.92 1.97
N THR A 244 34.00 -16.47 0.75
CA THR A 244 34.72 -17.23 -0.27
C THR A 244 36.12 -16.65 -0.49
N LEU A 245 37.08 -17.52 -0.81
CA LEU A 245 38.45 -17.11 -1.12
C LEU A 245 38.50 -16.54 -2.53
N GLN A 246 39.01 -15.31 -2.67
CA GLN A 246 39.24 -14.65 -3.95
C GLN A 246 40.63 -14.97 -4.51
N ASP A 247 40.82 -14.67 -5.80
CA ASP A 247 42.10 -14.87 -6.51
C ASP A 247 43.27 -14.08 -5.87
N ASP A 248 42.96 -12.97 -5.22
CA ASP A 248 43.92 -12.11 -4.52
C ASP A 248 44.32 -12.63 -3.12
N GLY A 249 43.80 -13.79 -2.72
CA GLY A 249 44.06 -14.40 -1.41
C GLY A 249 43.26 -13.82 -0.24
N THR A 250 42.37 -12.85 -0.49
CA THR A 250 41.44 -12.29 0.49
C THR A 250 40.15 -13.08 0.55
N TRP A 251 39.51 -13.14 1.72
CA TRP A 251 38.16 -13.72 1.82
C TRP A 251 37.11 -12.63 1.78
N LEU A 252 36.08 -12.81 0.98
CA LEU A 252 34.96 -11.87 0.84
C LEU A 252 33.62 -12.57 1.11
N SER A 253 32.80 -11.93 1.92
CA SER A 253 31.37 -12.21 2.03
C SER A 253 30.62 -10.93 1.68
N SER A 254 29.65 -11.03 0.76
CA SER A 254 28.80 -9.92 0.36
C SER A 254 27.36 -10.30 0.68
N THR A 255 26.68 -9.44 1.43
CA THR A 255 25.33 -9.72 1.94
C THR A 255 24.41 -8.57 1.60
N GLU A 256 23.31 -8.88 0.93
CA GLU A 256 22.28 -7.89 0.60
C GLU A 256 21.38 -7.66 1.81
N VAL A 257 21.26 -6.41 2.24
CA VAL A 257 20.35 -5.99 3.30
C VAL A 257 19.25 -5.11 2.71
N ARG A 258 18.01 -5.30 3.19
CA ARG A 258 16.85 -4.57 2.67
C ARG A 258 16.05 -3.90 3.77
N ILE A 259 15.70 -2.64 3.55
CA ILE A 259 14.79 -1.88 4.40
C ILE A 259 13.60 -1.45 3.55
N ASN A 260 12.40 -1.74 4.04
CA ASN A 260 11.15 -1.50 3.33
C ASN A 260 10.30 -0.49 4.11
N ASN A 261 9.79 0.50 3.40
CA ASN A 261 8.82 1.45 3.93
C ASN A 261 7.40 1.11 3.46
N PRO A 262 6.61 0.38 4.27
CA PRO A 262 5.22 0.09 3.94
C PRO A 262 4.29 1.30 4.18
N SER A 263 4.79 2.37 4.78
CA SER A 263 3.98 3.52 5.17
C SER A 263 3.75 4.49 4.01
N ALA A 264 2.89 5.47 4.25
CA ALA A 264 2.61 6.58 3.37
C ALA A 264 3.50 7.81 3.61
N LEU A 265 4.36 7.72 4.64
CA LEU A 265 5.24 8.78 5.08
C LEU A 265 6.67 8.47 4.68
N MET A 266 7.42 9.51 4.38
CA MET A 266 8.86 9.42 4.31
C MET A 266 9.40 9.24 5.73
N LYS A 267 10.24 8.22 5.95
CA LYS A 267 10.82 7.95 7.27
C LYS A 267 12.34 7.82 7.14
N PRO A 268 13.11 8.45 8.06
CA PRO A 268 14.55 8.30 8.07
C PRO A 268 14.93 6.91 8.55
N TYR A 269 16.00 6.39 7.98
CA TYR A 269 16.59 5.14 8.45
C TYR A 269 18.12 5.25 8.41
N ALA A 270 18.78 4.48 9.27
CA ALA A 270 20.21 4.25 9.20
C ALA A 270 20.53 2.82 9.64
N VAL A 271 21.58 2.23 9.06
CA VAL A 271 21.98 0.85 9.29
C VAL A 271 23.49 0.75 9.31
N THR A 272 24.01 0.05 10.30
CA THR A 272 25.43 -0.27 10.41
C THR A 272 25.61 -1.67 10.97
N ALA A 273 26.85 -2.14 10.99
CA ALA A 273 27.19 -3.41 11.61
C ALA A 273 28.52 -3.30 12.34
N TYR A 274 28.55 -3.82 13.56
CA TYR A 274 29.72 -3.83 14.42
C TYR A 274 30.20 -5.24 14.68
N LEU A 275 31.52 -5.42 14.64
CA LEU A 275 32.13 -6.64 15.17
C LEU A 275 32.21 -6.54 16.68
N GLU A 276 31.86 -7.64 17.37
CA GLU A 276 32.04 -7.73 18.83
C GLU A 276 33.50 -7.53 19.24
N THR A 277 34.42 -8.00 18.39
CA THR A 277 35.87 -7.92 18.61
C THR A 277 36.58 -7.21 17.44
N PRO A 278 36.60 -5.88 17.43
CA PRO A 278 37.21 -5.11 16.33
C PRO A 278 38.72 -5.34 16.24
N GLY A 279 39.25 -5.30 15.00
CA GLY A 279 40.69 -5.46 14.72
C GLY A 279 41.19 -6.90 14.59
N GLN A 280 40.30 -7.89 14.66
CA GLN A 280 40.62 -9.31 14.53
C GLN A 280 40.46 -9.82 13.08
N GLY A 281 41.11 -9.14 12.12
CA GLY A 281 41.25 -9.59 10.73
C GLY A 281 40.05 -9.33 9.80
N TRP A 282 38.82 -9.33 10.31
CA TRP A 282 37.62 -8.96 9.57
C TRP A 282 37.43 -7.44 9.53
N THR A 283 37.08 -6.92 8.35
CA THR A 283 36.71 -5.52 8.14
C THR A 283 35.35 -5.44 7.45
N VAL A 284 34.50 -4.55 7.95
CA VAL A 284 33.16 -4.27 7.40
C VAL A 284 33.27 -3.05 6.50
N THR A 285 32.73 -3.16 5.30
CA THR A 285 32.56 -2.05 4.36
C THR A 285 31.14 -2.09 3.82
N TRP A 286 30.57 -0.92 3.60
CA TRP A 286 29.21 -0.78 3.09
C TRP A 286 29.24 -0.19 1.69
N ASP A 287 28.40 -0.71 0.81
CA ASP A 287 28.05 -0.10 -0.47
C ASP A 287 26.58 0.31 -0.41
N CYS A 288 26.39 1.62 -0.26
CA CYS A 288 25.10 2.22 0.07
C CYS A 288 24.33 2.73 -1.16
N ASP A 289 24.85 2.52 -2.39
CA ASP A 289 24.23 2.97 -3.65
C ASP A 289 23.82 4.47 -3.63
N GLY A 290 24.61 5.30 -2.95
CA GLY A 290 24.37 6.75 -2.80
C GLY A 290 23.47 7.17 -1.64
N GLU A 291 23.00 6.24 -0.81
CA GLU A 291 22.21 6.49 0.40
C GLU A 291 23.11 6.68 1.63
N ASP A 292 23.94 7.73 1.62
CA ASP A 292 24.96 8.05 2.65
C ASP A 292 24.63 9.32 3.48
N THR A 293 23.36 9.73 3.53
CA THR A 293 22.97 11.00 4.16
C THR A 293 23.00 10.92 5.68
N TYR A 294 22.62 9.76 6.23
CA TYR A 294 22.65 9.47 7.66
C TYR A 294 23.59 8.31 7.92
N ASP A 295 24.29 8.37 9.05
CA ASP A 295 25.17 7.29 9.51
C ASP A 295 24.93 7.04 11.00
N ILE A 296 25.44 5.90 11.47
CA ILE A 296 25.50 5.57 12.90
C ILE A 296 26.98 5.57 13.26
N ASP A 297 27.39 6.54 14.08
CA ASP A 297 28.78 6.75 14.51
C ASP A 297 29.80 6.90 13.35
N GLY A 298 29.40 7.50 12.23
CA GLY A 298 30.27 7.70 11.07
C GLY A 298 30.47 6.46 10.20
N GLN A 299 29.68 5.41 10.41
CA GLN A 299 29.69 4.18 9.61
C GLN A 299 28.27 3.73 9.24
N GLY A 300 28.15 3.06 8.09
CA GLY A 300 26.88 2.50 7.62
C GLY A 300 26.24 3.30 6.49
N CYS A 301 25.01 2.91 6.17
CA CYS A 301 24.17 3.56 5.17
C CYS A 301 22.96 4.20 5.84
N GLY A 302 22.40 5.25 5.26
CA GLY A 302 21.20 5.86 5.78
C GLY A 302 20.71 7.02 4.92
N ALA A 303 19.40 7.08 4.75
CA ALA A 303 18.74 8.14 4.01
C ALA A 303 17.28 8.26 4.44
N ASP A 304 16.57 9.20 3.81
CA ASP A 304 15.12 9.30 3.92
C ASP A 304 14.45 8.34 2.93
N LEU A 305 13.81 7.29 3.42
CA LEU A 305 13.16 6.31 2.56
C LEU A 305 11.76 6.78 2.17
N LEU A 306 11.55 6.97 0.87
CA LEU A 306 10.27 7.37 0.31
C LEU A 306 9.16 6.33 0.59
N PRO A 307 7.87 6.77 0.63
CA PRO A 307 6.74 5.86 0.83
C PRO A 307 6.68 4.72 -0.21
N GLN A 308 6.31 3.51 0.21
CA GLN A 308 6.18 2.33 -0.66
C GLN A 308 7.46 1.98 -1.45
N ARG A 309 8.63 2.37 -0.94
CA ARG A 309 9.93 2.04 -1.52
C ARG A 309 10.72 1.10 -0.63
N THR A 310 11.65 0.41 -1.26
CA THR A 310 12.61 -0.48 -0.60
C THR A 310 14.01 -0.01 -0.94
N ALA A 311 14.81 0.27 0.08
CA ALA A 311 16.24 0.47 -0.04
C ALA A 311 16.95 -0.88 -0.01
N PHE A 312 17.95 -1.04 -0.86
CA PHE A 312 18.83 -2.20 -0.89
C PHE A 312 20.27 -1.70 -0.85
N PHE A 313 21.10 -2.37 -0.07
CA PHE A 313 22.51 -2.01 0.10
C PHE A 313 23.31 -3.27 0.44
N TRP A 314 24.61 -3.22 0.18
CA TRP A 314 25.48 -4.39 0.32
C TRP A 314 26.46 -4.20 1.46
N MET A 315 26.45 -5.17 2.38
CA MET A 315 27.49 -5.29 3.39
C MET A 315 28.58 -6.22 2.88
N ASN A 316 29.79 -5.69 2.76
CA ASN A 316 30.98 -6.40 2.32
C ASN A 316 31.93 -6.63 3.50
N LEU A 317 32.09 -7.90 3.86
CA LEU A 317 33.01 -8.36 4.90
C LEU A 317 34.28 -8.90 4.24
N THR A 318 35.42 -8.30 4.53
CA THR A 318 36.71 -8.76 4.00
C THR A 318 37.67 -9.20 5.11
N TRP A 319 38.35 -10.31 4.88
CA TRP A 319 39.45 -10.79 5.71
C TRP A 319 40.78 -10.60 4.99
N THR A 320 41.69 -9.88 5.63
CA THR A 320 43.04 -9.59 5.08
C THR A 320 44.16 -10.14 5.96
N GLY A 321 43.85 -11.05 6.88
CA GLY A 321 44.84 -11.68 7.76
C GLY A 321 45.72 -12.71 7.01
N PRO A 322 46.98 -12.91 7.42
CA PRO A 322 47.86 -13.94 6.86
C PRO A 322 47.42 -15.37 7.21
N GLU A 323 46.55 -15.52 8.22
CA GLU A 323 46.00 -16.78 8.69
C GLU A 323 44.63 -17.08 8.07
N GLN A 324 44.15 -18.32 8.20
CA GLN A 324 42.80 -18.66 7.79
C GLN A 324 41.75 -17.90 8.61
N PRO A 325 40.65 -17.44 7.99
CA PRO A 325 39.62 -16.68 8.67
C PRO A 325 38.93 -17.50 9.76
N THR A 326 38.69 -16.86 10.89
CA THR A 326 37.91 -17.42 12.00
C THR A 326 36.44 -17.01 11.87
N MET A 327 35.56 -17.72 12.56
CA MET A 327 34.21 -17.21 12.79
C MET A 327 34.27 -15.92 13.63
N ALA A 328 33.37 -14.99 13.32
CA ALA A 328 33.23 -13.75 14.07
C ALA A 328 31.74 -13.45 14.26
N ASN A 329 31.40 -12.99 15.47
CA ASN A 329 30.08 -12.45 15.76
C ASN A 329 30.04 -10.98 15.32
N LEU A 330 28.90 -10.61 14.75
CA LEU A 330 28.60 -9.31 14.19
C LEU A 330 27.21 -8.92 14.70
N SER A 331 27.01 -7.66 15.10
CA SER A 331 25.69 -7.13 15.38
C SER A 331 25.31 -6.11 14.32
N TYR A 332 24.16 -6.32 13.67
CA TYR A 332 23.52 -5.26 12.90
C TYR A 332 22.88 -4.28 13.89
N VAL A 333 23.09 -3.00 13.67
CA VAL A 333 22.42 -1.93 14.40
C VAL A 333 21.62 -1.13 13.38
N VAL A 334 20.31 -1.12 13.54
CA VAL A 334 19.40 -0.37 12.66
C VAL A 334 18.70 0.69 13.49
N ASN A 335 18.70 1.91 12.99
CA ASN A 335 17.88 3.01 13.46
C ASN A 335 16.72 3.20 12.49
N LEU A 336 15.51 2.88 12.94
CA LEU A 336 14.28 3.03 12.18
C LEU A 336 13.46 4.14 12.84
N ASP A 337 13.43 5.33 12.24
CA ASP A 337 12.66 6.48 12.73
C ASP A 337 12.93 6.82 14.22
N GLY A 338 14.19 6.72 14.65
CA GLY A 338 14.64 7.00 16.03
C GLY A 338 14.59 5.80 16.98
N VAL A 339 14.11 4.64 16.53
CA VAL A 339 14.12 3.39 17.31
C VAL A 339 15.33 2.55 16.90
N TYR A 340 16.16 2.21 17.87
CA TYR A 340 17.33 1.36 17.67
C TYR A 340 16.99 -0.11 17.92
N GLU A 341 17.30 -0.94 16.94
CA GLU A 341 17.19 -2.39 17.01
C GLU A 341 18.56 -3.02 16.73
N VAL A 342 18.87 -4.09 17.46
CA VAL A 342 20.14 -4.81 17.35
C VAL A 342 19.85 -6.28 17.07
N GLU A 343 20.43 -6.80 15.99
CA GLU A 343 20.33 -8.21 15.62
C GLU A 343 21.71 -8.85 15.59
N GLU A 344 21.90 -9.91 16.38
CA GLU A 344 23.16 -10.64 16.47
C GLU A 344 23.26 -11.71 15.38
N VAL A 345 24.38 -11.71 14.68
CA VAL A 345 24.62 -12.55 13.52
C VAL A 345 26.07 -13.03 13.52
N ARG A 346 26.37 -14.04 12.70
CA ARG A 346 27.71 -14.63 12.63
C ARG A 346 28.15 -14.79 11.19
N VAL A 347 29.36 -14.31 10.89
CA VAL A 347 30.05 -14.61 9.63
C VAL A 347 30.88 -15.87 9.80
N ARG A 348 30.90 -16.71 8.77
CA ARG A 348 31.76 -17.89 8.70
C ARG A 348 32.45 -18.00 7.34
N PRO A 349 33.66 -18.57 7.27
CA PRO A 349 34.26 -18.96 5.99
C PRO A 349 33.49 -20.10 5.33
N ALA A 350 33.55 -20.21 4.01
CA ALA A 350 33.07 -21.34 3.21
C ALA A 350 33.99 -22.58 3.33
N LEU A 351 34.35 -22.94 4.56
CA LEU A 351 35.17 -24.11 4.89
C LEU A 351 34.34 -25.11 5.72
N ALA A 352 34.66 -26.40 5.58
CA ALA A 352 33.93 -27.48 6.26
C ALA A 352 34.13 -27.49 7.78
N VAL A 353 35.33 -27.12 8.24
CA VAL A 353 35.68 -26.95 9.65
C VAL A 353 36.40 -25.62 9.79
N VAL A 354 35.96 -24.82 10.74
CA VAL A 354 36.45 -23.46 10.95
C VAL A 354 36.71 -23.20 12.44
N PRO A 355 37.74 -22.42 12.78
CA PRO A 355 37.94 -22.00 14.16
C PRO A 355 36.78 -21.11 14.62
N ALA A 356 36.23 -21.40 15.79
CA ALA A 356 35.11 -20.68 16.38
C ALA A 356 35.49 -19.28 16.90
N GLY A 357 36.79 -19.04 17.11
CA GLY A 357 37.32 -17.77 17.56
C GLY A 357 38.83 -17.87 17.74
N HIS A 358 39.38 -17.07 18.65
CA HIS A 358 40.80 -17.05 18.94
C HIS A 358 41.21 -18.10 19.97
N TRP A 359 42.52 -18.30 20.06
CA TRP A 359 43.15 -19.08 21.12
C TRP A 359 42.80 -18.53 22.50
N TYR A 360 42.39 -19.39 23.41
CA TYR A 360 42.10 -19.08 24.81
C TYR A 360 42.86 -20.03 25.74
N ASP A 361 43.17 -19.56 26.95
CA ASP A 361 43.99 -20.33 27.89
C ASP A 361 43.09 -21.05 28.91
N VAL A 362 43.35 -22.35 29.12
CA VAL A 362 42.61 -23.24 30.04
C VAL A 362 43.60 -23.84 31.04
N SER A 363 43.31 -23.67 32.34
CA SER A 363 44.10 -24.29 33.39
C SER A 363 43.75 -25.77 33.55
N VAL A 364 44.72 -26.66 33.37
CA VAL A 364 44.57 -28.10 33.62
C VAL A 364 45.65 -28.54 34.59
N GLY A 365 45.30 -28.61 35.88
CA GLY A 365 46.25 -28.94 36.95
C GLY A 365 47.37 -27.88 37.07
N PRO A 366 48.67 -28.27 37.01
CA PRO A 366 49.78 -27.32 37.11
C PRO A 366 50.18 -26.67 35.77
N TYR A 367 49.51 -27.01 34.66
CA TYR A 367 49.83 -26.52 33.31
C TYR A 367 48.72 -25.63 32.76
N MET A 368 49.10 -24.69 31.89
CA MET A 368 48.17 -23.90 31.07
C MET A 368 48.17 -24.46 29.65
N HIS A 369 47.01 -24.87 29.16
CA HIS A 369 46.82 -25.24 27.76
C HIS A 369 46.24 -24.06 27.01
N ARG A 370 46.78 -23.76 25.83
CA ARG A 370 46.19 -22.81 24.90
C ARG A 370 45.34 -23.60 23.90
N CYS A 371 44.03 -23.35 23.92
CA CYS A 371 43.02 -24.11 23.18
C CYS A 371 42.34 -23.23 22.14
N ILE A 372 41.87 -23.85 21.05
CA ILE A 372 40.99 -23.22 20.06
C ILE A 372 39.87 -24.18 19.75
N GLU A 373 38.64 -23.67 19.71
CA GLU A 373 37.48 -24.49 19.36
C GLU A 373 37.34 -24.54 17.84
N LEU A 374 37.12 -25.74 17.31
CA LEU A 374 36.85 -25.98 15.90
C LEU A 374 35.37 -26.37 15.78
N ASN A 375 34.65 -25.72 14.89
CA ASN A 375 33.24 -26.00 14.66
C ASN A 375 33.02 -26.27 13.17
N GLY A 376 32.23 -27.31 12.89
CA GLY A 376 32.01 -27.84 11.55
C GLY A 376 31.84 -29.35 11.54
N THR A 377 31.41 -29.88 10.39
CA THR A 377 31.22 -31.32 10.18
C THR A 377 31.89 -31.73 8.88
N LEU A 378 32.74 -32.75 8.97
CA LEU A 378 33.36 -33.35 7.79
C LEU A 378 32.34 -34.28 7.11
N MET A 379 31.97 -33.96 5.88
CA MET A 379 31.00 -34.76 5.11
C MET A 379 31.67 -35.91 4.37
N ASP A 380 32.88 -35.66 3.82
CA ASP A 380 33.56 -36.58 2.89
C ASP A 380 34.77 -37.30 3.49
N SER A 381 35.18 -36.97 4.73
CA SER A 381 36.34 -37.58 5.38
C SER A 381 36.14 -37.72 6.89
N THR A 382 36.91 -38.62 7.50
CA THR A 382 36.98 -38.79 8.96
C THR A 382 38.27 -38.21 9.55
N ARG A 383 39.06 -37.50 8.75
CA ARG A 383 40.37 -36.95 9.14
C ARG A 383 40.45 -35.48 8.79
N LEU A 384 40.86 -34.68 9.78
CA LEU A 384 41.15 -33.25 9.63
C LEU A 384 42.68 -33.07 9.65
N ASN A 385 43.22 -32.43 8.63
CA ASN A 385 44.64 -32.06 8.58
C ASN A 385 44.79 -30.65 9.14
N ILE A 386 45.50 -30.52 10.27
CA ILE A 386 45.70 -29.24 10.95
C ILE A 386 47.19 -28.98 11.00
N SER A 387 47.61 -27.79 10.54
CA SER A 387 48.94 -27.23 10.73
C SER A 387 48.81 -25.95 11.54
N VAL A 388 49.65 -25.80 12.56
CA VAL A 388 49.73 -24.58 13.39
C VAL A 388 51.07 -23.93 13.09
N GLY A 389 51.09 -22.61 12.87
CA GLY A 389 52.33 -21.87 12.64
C GLY A 389 53.24 -21.84 13.87
N ASP A 390 54.52 -21.51 13.66
CA ASP A 390 55.51 -21.37 14.73
C ASP A 390 55.10 -20.29 15.74
N SER A 391 55.42 -20.51 17.02
CA SER A 391 55.15 -19.53 18.07
C SER A 391 56.04 -18.29 17.88
N SER A 392 55.45 -17.10 17.94
CA SER A 392 56.19 -15.84 17.87
C SER A 392 56.79 -15.40 19.22
N ILE A 393 56.66 -16.24 20.27
CA ILE A 393 57.13 -15.94 21.62
C ILE A 393 58.39 -16.76 21.89
N ASN A 394 59.51 -16.06 22.07
CA ASN A 394 60.79 -16.68 22.43
C ASN A 394 60.61 -17.51 23.71
N ASP A 395 61.15 -18.74 23.70
CA ASP A 395 61.11 -19.75 24.77
C ASP A 395 59.79 -20.53 24.97
N LEU A 396 58.77 -20.33 24.13
CA LEU A 396 57.55 -21.15 24.13
C LEU A 396 57.64 -22.26 23.06
N GLN A 397 58.09 -23.46 23.45
CA GLN A 397 57.99 -24.63 22.60
C GLN A 397 56.53 -25.10 22.50
N THR A 398 55.97 -25.11 21.29
CA THR A 398 54.66 -25.70 20.97
C THR A 398 54.75 -27.23 21.01
N GLN A 399 54.98 -27.79 22.19
CA GLN A 399 55.01 -29.24 22.35
C GLN A 399 53.58 -29.79 22.38
N LEU A 400 53.22 -30.48 21.29
CA LEU A 400 51.98 -31.22 21.05
C LEU A 400 50.69 -30.41 20.86
N VAL A 401 50.21 -30.39 19.61
CA VAL A 401 48.79 -30.13 19.30
C VAL A 401 48.04 -31.45 19.41
N THR A 402 47.21 -31.59 20.45
CA THR A 402 46.34 -32.76 20.64
C THR A 402 44.87 -32.37 20.47
N PRO A 403 44.11 -33.02 19.57
CA PRO A 403 42.66 -32.81 19.48
C PRO A 403 41.98 -33.37 20.74
N VAL A 404 41.12 -32.57 21.38
CA VAL A 404 40.36 -32.98 22.57
C VAL A 404 38.89 -33.12 22.18
N GLY A 405 38.45 -34.37 21.96
CA GLY A 405 37.07 -34.69 21.56
C GLY A 405 36.79 -34.42 20.07
N GLY A 406 36.56 -35.48 19.30
CA GLY A 406 36.28 -35.38 17.84
C GLY A 406 36.90 -36.54 17.04
N PRO A 407 36.74 -36.56 15.70
CA PRO A 407 37.39 -37.54 14.82
C PRO A 407 38.93 -37.44 14.89
N GLU A 408 39.65 -38.52 14.55
CA GLU A 408 41.13 -38.57 14.58
C GLU A 408 41.75 -37.43 13.73
N ALA A 409 42.23 -36.37 14.38
CA ALA A 409 42.98 -35.31 13.70
C ALA A 409 44.44 -35.71 13.56
N VAL A 410 44.99 -35.56 12.36
CA VAL A 410 46.42 -35.78 12.10
C VAL A 410 47.06 -34.40 12.10
N SER A 411 47.83 -34.09 13.15
CA SER A 411 48.66 -32.89 13.20
C SER A 411 49.94 -33.16 12.41
N ASN A 412 50.17 -32.36 11.37
CA ASN A 412 51.49 -32.28 10.75
C ASN A 412 52.20 -31.09 11.40
N LEU A 413 53.26 -31.39 12.14
CA LEU A 413 54.18 -30.41 12.70
C LEU A 413 55.01 -29.77 11.59
#